data_AF-A0A8C8DV40-F1
#
_entry.id   AF-A0A8C8DV40-F1
#
_cell.length_a   1.000
_cell.length_b   1.000
_cell.length_c   1.000
_cell.angle_alpha   90.00
_cell.angle_beta   90.00
_cell.angle_gamma   90.00
#
_symmetry.space_group_name_H-M   'P 1'
#
loop_
_entity.id
_entity.type
_entity.pdbx_description
1 polymer ?
#
loop_
_entity_poly.entity_id
_entity_poly.type
_entity_poly.pdbx_seq_one_letter_code
_entity_poly.pdbx_strand_id
1 'polypeptide(L)'
;SSKRPSRGGTSWGIPVTTVAHIIQKFKTQGAIANLLGRGRKRKIDDKLRRQIVGTVSKEPRTTSKYIKGELLDQGASVSDCTIHPCLSQSGLHGRRPRRTPLLKGNHKKTIPEFVKMHVDKPQSFWERRDR
;
A
#
# COMPACT_ATOMS: atom_id res chain seq x y z
N SER A 1 57.12 26.06 -33.95
CA SER A 1 55.68 25.72 -33.92
C SER A 1 55.53 24.29 -33.38
N SER A 2 55.38 24.11 -32.07
CA SER A 2 55.23 22.77 -31.48
C SER A 2 53.76 22.38 -31.47
N LYS A 3 53.42 21.36 -32.24
CA LYS A 3 52.09 20.74 -32.24
C LYS A 3 51.85 20.13 -30.86
N ARG A 4 50.90 20.70 -30.10
CA ARG A 4 50.41 20.10 -28.85
C ARG A 4 49.80 18.72 -29.18
N PRO A 5 50.08 17.67 -28.39
CA PRO A 5 49.48 16.36 -28.64
C PRO A 5 47.96 16.45 -28.46
N SER A 6 47.24 15.92 -29.45
CA SER A 6 45.78 15.78 -29.43
C SER A 6 45.35 15.05 -28.16
N ARG A 7 44.47 15.66 -27.37
CA ARG A 7 43.94 15.13 -26.12
C ARG A 7 43.39 13.72 -26.37
N GLY A 8 44.10 12.72 -25.82
CA GLY A 8 43.88 11.30 -26.06
C GLY A 8 42.44 10.87 -25.86
N GLY A 9 41.86 10.28 -26.91
CA GLY A 9 40.74 9.37 -26.77
C GLY A 9 41.23 8.10 -26.08
N THR A 10 40.47 7.58 -25.12
CA THR A 10 40.77 6.27 -24.55
C THR A 10 40.64 5.19 -25.64
N SER A 11 41.38 4.09 -25.52
CA SER A 11 41.31 2.94 -26.46
C SER A 11 39.91 2.35 -26.59
N TRP A 12 39.03 2.65 -25.63
CA TRP A 12 37.66 2.17 -25.52
C TRP A 12 36.62 3.11 -26.14
N GLY A 13 37.03 4.25 -26.73
CA GLY A 13 36.12 5.23 -27.31
C GLY A 13 35.30 6.03 -26.28
N ILE A 14 35.65 5.93 -24.99
CA ILE A 14 34.97 6.62 -23.90
C ILE A 14 35.70 7.93 -23.60
N PRO A 15 35.01 9.08 -23.50
CA PRO A 15 35.64 10.33 -23.09
C PRO A 15 36.29 10.24 -21.71
N VAL A 16 37.48 10.82 -21.55
CA VAL A 16 38.22 10.86 -20.26
C VAL A 16 37.39 11.51 -19.15
N THR A 17 36.53 12.46 -19.50
CA THR A 17 35.59 13.12 -18.57
C THR A 17 34.57 12.14 -17.98
N THR A 18 34.09 11.17 -18.75
CA THR A 18 33.15 10.14 -18.26
C THR A 18 33.85 9.21 -17.29
N VAL A 19 35.08 8.79 -17.60
CA VAL A 19 35.91 7.96 -16.69
C VAL A 19 36.15 8.69 -15.36
N ALA A 20 36.51 9.98 -15.41
CA ALA A 20 36.68 10.80 -14.21
C ALA A 20 35.40 10.90 -13.38
N HIS A 21 34.24 11.13 -14.02
CA HIS A 21 32.95 11.16 -13.32
C HIS A 21 32.58 9.82 -12.68
N ILE A 22 32.86 8.69 -13.35
CA ILE A 22 32.61 7.35 -12.79
C ILE A 22 33.46 7.13 -11.54
N ILE A 23 34.75 7.48 -11.59
CA ILE A 23 35.66 7.37 -10.44
C ILE A 23 35.18 8.25 -9.29
N GLN A 24 34.78 9.49 -9.56
CA GLN A 24 34.28 10.41 -8.54
C GLN A 24 32.94 9.93 -7.94
N LYS A 25 32.03 9.41 -8.77
CA LYS A 25 30.78 8.77 -8.33
C LYS A 25 31.06 7.57 -7.43
N PHE A 26 32.02 6.73 -7.80
CA PHE A 26 32.40 5.57 -6.99
C PHE A 26 32.99 5.99 -5.64
N LYS A 27 33.88 7.00 -5.61
CA LYS A 27 34.44 7.54 -4.36
C LYS A 27 33.38 8.11 -3.40
N THR A 28 32.30 8.68 -3.94
CA THR A 28 31.25 9.34 -3.14
C THR A 28 30.14 8.38 -2.73
N GLN A 29 29.68 7.53 -3.65
CA GLN A 29 28.51 6.66 -3.46
C GLN A 29 28.88 5.21 -3.15
N GLY A 30 30.14 4.81 -3.33
CA GLY A 30 30.60 3.43 -3.15
C GLY A 30 30.08 2.43 -4.19
N ALA A 31 29.33 2.90 -5.19
CA ALA A 31 28.66 2.07 -6.18
C ALA A 31 28.91 2.57 -7.61
N ILE A 32 29.15 1.62 -8.53
CA ILE A 32 29.26 1.90 -9.97
C ILE A 32 27.87 1.97 -10.61
N ALA A 33 26.89 1.24 -10.07
CA ALA A 33 25.49 1.28 -10.50
C ALA A 33 24.86 2.66 -10.26
N ASN A 34 23.80 2.97 -11.00
CA ASN A 34 23.04 4.22 -10.80
C ASN A 34 22.12 4.07 -9.59
N LEU A 35 22.18 5.02 -8.65
CA LEU A 35 21.26 5.08 -7.54
C LEU A 35 19.85 5.42 -8.03
N LEU A 36 18.84 4.84 -7.37
CA LEU A 36 17.46 5.21 -7.61
C LEU A 36 17.24 6.67 -7.20
N GLY A 37 16.64 7.45 -8.10
CA GLY A 37 16.28 8.83 -7.81
C GLY A 37 15.16 8.93 -6.77
N ARG A 38 15.00 10.11 -6.16
CA ARG A 38 13.92 10.41 -5.19
C ARG A 38 12.52 10.20 -5.76
N GLY A 39 12.36 10.29 -7.08
CA GLY A 39 11.06 10.21 -7.75
C GLY A 39 10.18 11.45 -7.53
N ARG A 40 8.96 11.41 -8.05
CA ARG A 40 7.98 12.50 -7.96
C ARG A 40 7.31 12.51 -6.58
N LYS A 41 7.14 13.71 -5.99
CA LYS A 41 6.34 13.88 -4.77
C LYS A 41 4.89 13.43 -5.00
N ARG A 42 4.33 12.71 -4.04
CA ARG A 42 2.92 12.26 -4.08
C ARG A 42 1.99 13.45 -3.81
N LYS A 43 0.78 13.41 -4.39
CA LYS A 43 -0.27 14.39 -4.10
C LYS A 43 -0.85 14.22 -2.70
N ILE A 44 -1.00 12.98 -2.25
CA ILE A 44 -1.44 12.64 -0.89
C ILE A 44 -0.20 12.47 -0.03
N ASP A 45 -0.06 13.34 0.96
CA ASP A 45 0.96 13.24 2.00
C ASP A 45 0.62 12.11 3.01
N ASP A 46 1.61 11.65 3.78
CA ASP A 46 1.41 10.58 4.75
C ASP A 46 0.40 10.94 5.85
N LYS A 47 0.34 12.21 6.26
CA LYS A 47 -0.68 12.68 7.22
C LYS A 47 -2.09 12.53 6.63
N LEU A 48 -2.26 13.00 5.40
CA LEU A 48 -3.54 12.95 4.70
C LEU A 48 -3.97 11.50 4.44
N ARG A 49 -3.03 10.65 4.05
CA ARG A 49 -3.26 9.21 3.90
C ARG A 49 -3.75 8.56 5.20
N ARG A 50 -3.12 8.84 6.34
CA ARG A 50 -3.56 8.31 7.64
C ARG A 50 -4.98 8.76 7.99
N GLN A 51 -5.32 10.01 7.69
CA GLN A 51 -6.66 10.54 7.90
C GLN A 51 -7.69 9.80 7.03
N ILE A 52 -7.44 9.67 5.72
CA ILE A 52 -8.32 8.95 4.80
C ILE A 52 -8.54 7.50 5.27
N VAL A 53 -7.45 6.80 5.61
CA VAL A 53 -7.52 5.43 6.11
C VAL A 53 -8.29 5.36 7.43
N GLY A 54 -8.09 6.32 8.33
CA GLY A 54 -8.82 6.42 9.60
C GLY A 54 -10.32 6.61 9.40
N THR A 55 -10.74 7.53 8.52
CA THR A 55 -12.16 7.77 8.20
C THR A 55 -12.80 6.51 7.63
N VAL A 56 -12.17 5.86 6.65
CA VAL A 56 -12.72 4.63 6.02
C VAL A 56 -12.72 3.44 6.98
N SER A 57 -11.74 3.35 7.89
CA SER A 57 -11.70 2.26 8.88
C SER A 57 -12.81 2.41 9.92
N LYS A 58 -13.18 3.63 10.30
CA LYS A 58 -14.33 3.90 11.19
C LYS A 58 -15.65 3.65 10.49
N GLU A 59 -15.77 4.14 9.26
CA GLU A 59 -16.99 4.06 8.46
C GLU A 59 -16.68 3.41 7.10
N PRO A 60 -16.74 2.06 7.00
CA PRO A 60 -16.34 1.34 5.78
C PRO A 60 -17.29 1.54 4.60
N ARG A 61 -18.42 2.23 4.79
CA ARG A 61 -19.40 2.56 3.74
C ARG A 61 -19.14 3.93 3.11
N THR A 62 -18.13 4.65 3.58
CA THR A 62 -17.78 5.97 3.06
C THR A 62 -17.36 5.88 1.60
N THR A 63 -17.93 6.77 0.77
CA THR A 63 -17.67 6.79 -0.67
C THR A 63 -16.45 7.63 -1.01
N SER A 64 -15.78 7.35 -2.14
CA SER A 64 -14.65 8.17 -2.61
C SER A 64 -15.05 9.64 -2.82
N LYS A 65 -16.28 9.88 -3.29
CA LYS A 65 -16.84 11.23 -3.50
C LYS A 65 -16.95 12.00 -2.18
N TYR A 66 -17.40 11.33 -1.12
CA TYR A 66 -17.47 11.95 0.20
C TYR A 66 -16.07 12.30 0.71
N ILE A 67 -15.12 11.36 0.64
CA ILE A 67 -13.72 11.60 1.03
C ILE A 67 -13.15 12.78 0.25
N LYS A 68 -13.39 12.84 -1.06
CA LYS A 68 -12.96 13.94 -1.91
C LYS A 68 -13.55 15.29 -1.49
N GLY A 69 -14.82 15.32 -1.09
CA GLY A 69 -15.47 16.51 -0.54
C GLY A 69 -14.79 16.98 0.74
N GLU A 70 -14.64 16.09 1.73
CA GLU A 70 -13.95 16.43 2.99
C GLU A 70 -12.52 16.95 2.76
N LEU A 71 -11.79 16.34 1.83
CA LEU A 71 -10.44 16.78 1.48
C LEU A 71 -10.45 18.16 0.82
N LEU A 72 -11.43 18.43 -0.04
CA LEU A 72 -11.57 19.73 -0.69
C LEU A 72 -11.89 20.83 0.33
N ASP A 73 -12.77 20.55 1.30
CA ASP A 73 -13.11 21.47 2.39
C ASP A 73 -11.88 21.81 3.26
N GLN A 74 -10.93 20.89 3.35
CA GLN A 74 -9.64 21.07 4.04
C GLN A 74 -8.57 21.73 3.15
N GLY A 75 -8.90 22.11 1.91
CA GLY A 75 -7.98 22.75 0.95
C GLY A 75 -7.12 21.77 0.14
N ALA A 76 -7.35 20.46 0.25
CA ALA A 76 -6.63 19.44 -0.49
C ALA A 76 -7.43 18.97 -1.72
N SER A 77 -7.09 19.50 -2.90
CA SER A 77 -7.71 19.04 -4.16
C SER A 77 -7.11 17.71 -4.64
N VAL A 78 -7.86 16.63 -4.45
CA VAL A 78 -7.47 15.26 -4.81
C VAL A 78 -8.52 14.65 -5.74
N SER A 79 -8.09 13.87 -6.74
CA SER A 79 -9.01 13.15 -7.62
C SER A 79 -9.40 11.79 -7.04
N ASP A 80 -10.58 11.28 -7.42
CA ASP A 80 -11.03 9.94 -7.04
C ASP A 80 -10.01 8.86 -7.45
N CYS A 81 -9.43 8.99 -8.65
CA CYS A 81 -8.35 8.13 -9.14
C CYS A 81 -7.07 8.16 -8.29
N THR A 82 -6.88 9.17 -7.43
CA THR A 82 -5.75 9.23 -6.48
C THR A 82 -6.13 8.59 -5.15
N ILE A 83 -7.40 8.70 -4.74
CA ILE A 83 -7.92 8.12 -3.49
C ILE A 83 -7.92 6.58 -3.57
N HIS A 84 -8.35 6.01 -4.70
CA HIS A 84 -8.43 4.54 -4.85
C HIS A 84 -7.08 3.82 -4.67
N PRO A 85 -5.98 4.23 -5.33
CA PRO A 85 -4.66 3.64 -5.08
C PRO A 85 -4.20 3.82 -3.63
N CYS A 86 -4.49 4.97 -3.00
CA CYS A 86 -4.14 5.21 -1.60
C CYS A 86 -4.81 4.21 -0.66
N LEU A 87 -6.09 3.90 -0.89
CA LEU A 87 -6.84 2.89 -0.14
C LEU A 87 -6.31 1.48 -0.42
N SER A 88 -6.10 1.14 -1.69
CA SER A 88 -5.58 -0.17 -2.12
C SER A 88 -4.20 -0.47 -1.55
N GLN A 89 -3.27 0.50 -1.59
CA GLN A 89 -1.94 0.40 -0.98
C GLN A 89 -1.99 0.25 0.54
N SER A 90 -3.11 0.65 1.17
CA SER A 90 -3.35 0.50 2.60
C SER A 90 -4.15 -0.77 2.92
N GLY A 91 -4.40 -1.65 1.94
CA GLY A 91 -5.16 -2.90 2.12
C GLY A 91 -6.67 -2.73 2.20
N LEU A 92 -7.19 -1.52 1.98
CA LEU A 92 -8.61 -1.24 2.01
C LEU A 92 -9.21 -1.39 0.62
N HIS A 93 -10.13 -2.33 0.49
CA HIS A 93 -10.82 -2.59 -0.76
C HIS A 93 -12.34 -2.53 -0.58
N GLY A 94 -13.02 -2.00 -1.59
CA GLY A 94 -14.48 -2.09 -1.66
C GLY A 94 -14.92 -3.55 -1.70
N ARG A 95 -15.82 -3.92 -0.79
CA ARG A 95 -16.47 -5.24 -0.73
C ARG A 95 -17.95 -5.06 -0.46
N ARG A 96 -18.76 -6.02 -0.90
CA ARG A 96 -20.18 -6.06 -0.54
C ARG A 96 -20.32 -6.70 0.85
N PRO A 97 -21.07 -6.09 1.77
CA PRO A 97 -21.39 -6.73 3.04
C PRO A 97 -22.04 -8.09 2.81
N ARG A 98 -21.66 -9.09 3.59
CA ARG A 98 -22.31 -10.42 3.54
C ARG A 98 -23.71 -10.30 4.15
N ARG A 99 -24.68 -11.01 3.57
CA ARG A 99 -26.00 -11.16 4.16
C ARG A 99 -25.86 -12.08 5.38
N THR A 100 -26.27 -11.60 6.55
CA THR A 100 -26.24 -12.38 7.79
C THR A 100 -27.62 -12.31 8.44
N PRO A 101 -28.11 -13.40 9.05
CA PRO A 101 -29.34 -13.36 9.81
C PRO A 101 -29.20 -12.42 11.01
N LEU A 102 -30.28 -11.74 11.38
CA LEU A 102 -30.29 -10.86 12.54
C LEU A 102 -30.28 -11.72 13.82
N LEU A 103 -29.18 -11.65 14.58
CA LEU A 103 -29.05 -12.41 15.83
C LEU A 103 -29.67 -11.62 16.99
N LYS A 104 -30.67 -12.23 17.65
CA LYS A 104 -31.22 -11.75 18.93
C LYS A 104 -30.17 -11.86 20.03
N GLY A 105 -30.33 -11.07 21.10
CA GLY A 105 -29.40 -11.06 22.23
C GLY A 105 -29.16 -12.45 22.85
N ASN A 106 -30.22 -13.24 23.02
CA ASN A 106 -30.14 -14.60 23.57
C ASN A 106 -29.31 -15.52 22.67
N HIS A 107 -29.50 -15.46 21.34
CA HIS A 107 -28.77 -16.29 20.39
C HIS A 107 -27.26 -16.03 20.42
N LYS A 108 -26.85 -14.76 20.64
CA LYS A 108 -25.43 -14.40 20.77
C LYS A 108 -24.76 -15.03 21.98
N LYS A 109 -25.52 -15.41 23.02
CA LYS A 109 -25.02 -16.08 24.23
C LYS A 109 -25.06 -17.61 24.07
N THR A 110 -26.21 -18.14 23.66
CA THR A 110 -26.44 -19.58 23.61
C THR A 110 -25.69 -20.27 22.48
N ILE A 111 -25.51 -19.63 21.32
CA ILE A 111 -24.80 -20.24 20.18
C ILE A 111 -23.32 -20.51 20.53
N PRO A 112 -22.53 -19.56 21.06
CA PRO A 112 -21.16 -19.83 21.47
C PRO A 112 -21.02 -20.92 22.54
N GLU A 113 -21.91 -20.94 23.54
CA GLU A 113 -21.93 -22.00 24.57
C GLU A 113 -22.21 -23.37 23.93
N PHE A 114 -23.21 -23.44 23.06
CA PHE A 114 -23.54 -24.65 22.33
C PHE A 114 -22.36 -25.15 21.48
N VAL A 115 -21.71 -24.25 20.72
CA VAL A 115 -20.54 -24.57 19.90
C VAL A 115 -19.41 -25.10 20.77
N LYS A 116 -19.06 -24.41 21.88
CA LYS A 116 -18.00 -24.88 22.80
C LYS A 116 -18.28 -26.27 23.37
N MET A 117 -19.52 -26.54 23.77
CA MET A 117 -19.89 -27.86 24.32
C MET A 117 -19.83 -28.98 23.26
N HIS A 118 -19.91 -28.65 21.97
CA HIS A 118 -20.13 -29.63 20.91
C HIS A 118 -19.03 -29.70 19.84
N VAL A 119 -18.02 -28.82 19.87
CA VAL A 119 -16.96 -28.74 18.85
C VAL A 119 -16.10 -30.01 18.81
N ASP A 120 -15.84 -30.63 19.97
CA ASP A 120 -14.98 -31.80 20.10
C ASP A 120 -15.76 -33.13 20.12
N LYS A 121 -17.08 -33.10 19.91
CA LYS A 121 -17.89 -34.32 20.00
C LYS A 121 -17.63 -35.21 18.77
N PRO A 122 -17.43 -36.53 18.97
CA PRO A 122 -17.21 -37.46 17.86
C PRO A 122 -18.47 -37.59 17.01
N GLN A 123 -18.32 -37.97 15.74
CA GLN A 123 -19.42 -38.12 14.78
C GLN A 123 -20.56 -39.02 15.30
N SER A 124 -20.22 -40.07 16.06
CA SER A 124 -21.18 -40.99 16.70
C SER A 124 -22.10 -40.34 17.75
N PHE A 125 -21.77 -39.15 18.24
CA PHE A 125 -22.68 -38.34 19.06
C PHE A 125 -23.87 -37.84 18.24
N TRP A 126 -23.65 -37.49 16.97
CA TRP A 126 -24.67 -36.90 16.09
C TRP A 126 -25.54 -37.96 15.40
N GLU A 127 -24.99 -39.14 15.14
CA GLU A 127 -25.71 -40.27 14.51
C GLU A 127 -26.79 -40.89 15.41
N ARG A 128 -26.74 -40.66 16.73
CA ARG A 128 -27.70 -41.23 17.69
C ARG A 128 -29.06 -40.54 17.72
N ARG A 129 -29.28 -39.48 16.94
CA ARG A 129 -30.47 -38.63 17.02
C ARG A 129 -31.58 -38.95 16.03
N ASP A 130 -31.39 -39.93 15.16
CA ASP A 130 -32.41 -40.43 14.23
C ASP A 130 -33.03 -41.74 14.78
N ARG A 131 -33.95 -41.61 15.75
CA ARG A 131 -34.96 -42.63 16.07
C ARG A 131 -36.21 -41.95 16.62
#